data_AF-A0AAI9J4V9-F1
#
_entry.id   AF-A0AAI9J4V9-F1
#
_cell.length_a   1.000
_cell.length_b   1.000
_cell.length_c   1.000
_cell.angle_alpha   90.00
_cell.angle_beta   90.00
_cell.angle_gamma   90.00
#
_symmetry.space_group_name_H-M   'P 1'
#
loop_
_entity.id
_entity.type
_entity.pdbx_description
1 polymer ?
#
loop_
_entity_poly.entity_id
_entity_poly.type
_entity_poly.pdbx_seq_one_letter_code
_entity_poly.pdbx_strand_id
1 'polypeptide(L)'
;MQTQYRDLDEARAAGAIQRGWLPAWLPARTGAITEAHDLDTNRRAARFVLPDGARIEPPGCAPASGRLPSPALALPGWPASLHQDGAAGRYRLYRCADGYAAFDANHGYVWN
;
A
#
# COMPACT_ATOMS: atom_id res chain seq x y z
N MET A 1 -5.28 11.21 9.78
CA MET A 1 -4.21 10.93 10.76
C MET A 1 -3.12 10.11 10.09
N GLN A 2 -1.87 10.19 10.56
CA GLN A 2 -0.79 9.27 10.15
C GLN A 2 -0.34 8.43 11.35
N THR A 3 -0.06 7.16 11.12
CA THR A 3 0.41 6.23 12.14
C THR A 3 1.55 5.38 11.58
N GLN A 4 2.48 4.98 12.45
CA GLN A 4 3.58 4.08 12.11
C GLN A 4 3.49 2.82 12.97
N TYR A 5 3.78 1.68 12.35
CA TYR A 5 3.93 0.41 13.02
C TYR A 5 5.26 -0.20 12.62
N ARG A 6 5.93 -0.85 13.57
CA ARG A 6 7.17 -1.58 13.33
C ARG A 6 6.94 -2.75 12.36
N ASP A 7 5.81 -3.43 12.53
CA ASP A 7 5.47 -4.67 11.83
C ASP A 7 3.95 -4.89 11.76
N LEU A 8 3.57 -5.93 11.01
CA LEU A 8 2.17 -6.27 10.80
C LEU A 8 1.45 -6.73 12.08
N ASP A 9 2.16 -7.30 13.05
CA ASP A 9 1.55 -7.76 14.29
C ASP A 9 1.19 -6.57 15.20
N GLU A 10 2.03 -5.54 15.26
CA GLU A 10 1.69 -4.28 15.93
C GLU A 10 0.49 -3.59 15.25
N ALA A 11 0.48 -3.55 13.91
CA ALA A 11 -0.64 -2.97 13.17
C ALA A 11 -1.96 -3.73 13.40
N ARG A 12 -1.90 -5.06 13.51
CA ARG A 12 -3.06 -5.90 13.87
C ARG A 12 -3.54 -5.64 15.28
N ALA A 13 -2.63 -5.55 16.25
CA ALA A 13 -2.96 -5.25 17.64
C ALA A 13 -3.61 -3.87 17.79
N ALA A 14 -3.20 -2.89 16.96
CA ALA A 14 -3.83 -1.57 16.88
C ALA A 14 -5.20 -1.56 16.17
N GLY A 15 -5.60 -2.68 15.56
CA GLY A 15 -6.86 -2.83 14.84
C GLY A 15 -6.86 -2.25 13.41
N ALA A 16 -5.69 -1.93 12.84
CA ALA A 16 -5.59 -1.26 11.54
C ALA A 16 -6.18 -2.09 10.39
N ILE A 17 -6.11 -3.43 10.48
CA ILE A 17 -6.73 -4.34 9.49
C ILE A 17 -8.25 -4.37 9.65
N GLN A 18 -8.74 -4.50 10.87
CA GLN A 18 -10.17 -4.59 11.20
C GLN A 18 -10.90 -3.29 10.84
N ARG A 19 -10.22 -2.15 10.96
CA ARG A 19 -10.72 -0.84 10.55
C ARG A 19 -10.61 -0.59 9.03
N GLY A 20 -9.99 -1.51 8.28
CA GLY A 20 -9.79 -1.38 6.84
C GLY A 20 -8.74 -0.33 6.44
N TRP A 21 -7.90 0.15 7.35
CA TRP A 21 -6.82 1.08 7.01
C TRP A 21 -5.65 0.37 6.32
N LEU A 22 -5.41 -0.89 6.70
CA LEU A 22 -4.48 -1.79 6.03
C LEU A 22 -5.21 -3.03 5.49
N PRO A 23 -4.77 -3.58 4.35
CA PRO A 23 -5.37 -4.79 3.81
C PRO A 23 -5.03 -6.03 4.65
N ALA A 24 -5.98 -6.96 4.75
CA ALA A 24 -5.79 -8.21 5.48
C ALA A 24 -4.80 -9.18 4.82
N TRP A 25 -4.56 -9.02 3.52
CA TRP A 25 -3.71 -9.89 2.70
C TRP A 25 -2.21 -9.56 2.78
N LEU A 26 -1.80 -8.56 3.59
CA LEU A 26 -0.39 -8.24 3.76
C LEU A 26 0.42 -9.48 4.22
N PRO A 27 1.62 -9.72 3.66
CA PRO A 27 2.48 -10.81 4.11
C PRO A 27 2.80 -10.74 5.60
N ALA A 28 2.89 -11.88 6.27
CA ALA A 28 3.12 -11.94 7.71
C ALA A 28 4.39 -11.19 8.17
N ARG A 29 5.44 -11.16 7.36
CA ARG A 29 6.72 -10.49 7.67
C ARG A 29 6.83 -9.07 7.09
N THR A 30 5.71 -8.41 6.86
CA THR A 30 5.68 -6.99 6.47
C THR A 30 6.12 -6.12 7.65
N GLY A 31 7.05 -5.19 7.37
CA GLY A 31 7.65 -4.30 8.36
C GLY A 31 7.60 -2.83 7.97
N ALA A 32 8.05 -1.96 8.87
CA ALA A 32 8.18 -0.51 8.68
C ALA A 32 6.95 0.10 7.98
N ILE A 33 5.78 -0.11 8.58
CA ILE A 33 4.49 0.28 8.03
C ILE A 33 4.24 1.74 8.40
N THR A 34 3.94 2.56 7.40
CA THR A 34 3.41 3.91 7.60
C THR A 34 2.07 4.00 6.90
N GLU A 35 1.02 4.34 7.63
CA GLU A 35 -0.34 4.48 7.12
C GLU A 35 -0.88 5.88 7.39
N ALA A 36 -1.71 6.36 6.48
CA ALA A 36 -2.51 7.54 6.63
C ALA A 36 -3.97 7.18 6.34
N HIS A 37 -4.89 7.69 7.13
CA HIS A 37 -6.32 7.55 6.88
C HIS A 37 -7.09 8.83 7.22
N ASP A 38 -8.23 9.01 6.57
CA ASP A 38 -9.20 10.06 6.81
C ASP A 38 -10.57 9.40 7.03
N LEU A 39 -11.16 9.64 8.22
CA LEU A 39 -12.42 9.02 8.64
C LEU A 39 -13.64 9.65 7.96
N ASP A 40 -13.54 10.91 7.54
CA ASP A 40 -14.66 11.63 6.92
C ASP A 40 -14.80 11.24 5.46
N THR A 41 -13.67 11.02 4.77
CA THR A 41 -13.63 10.73 3.33
C THR A 41 -13.36 9.25 3.01
N ASN A 42 -13.07 8.42 4.02
CA ASN A 42 -12.61 7.03 3.88
C ASN A 42 -11.39 6.88 2.94
N ARG A 43 -10.58 7.94 2.82
CA ARG A 43 -9.31 7.87 2.08
C ARG A 43 -8.26 7.21 2.95
N ARG A 44 -7.42 6.39 2.32
CA ARG A 44 -6.30 5.73 2.96
C ARG A 44 -5.10 5.68 2.03
N ALA A 45 -3.93 5.68 2.63
CA ALA A 45 -2.69 5.35 1.96
C ALA A 45 -1.82 4.56 2.94
N ALA A 46 -1.04 3.59 2.46
CA ALA A 46 -0.03 2.94 3.27
C ALA A 46 1.19 2.56 2.44
N ARG A 47 2.36 2.65 3.08
CA ARG A 47 3.66 2.21 2.57
C ARG A 47 4.26 1.24 3.58
N PHE A 48 4.88 0.18 3.11
CA PHE A 48 5.48 -0.83 3.97
C PHE A 48 6.64 -1.56 3.29
N VAL A 49 7.52 -2.14 4.08
CA VAL A 49 8.62 -2.99 3.62
C VAL A 49 8.12 -4.43 3.50
N LEU A 50 8.45 -5.05 2.38
CA LEU A 50 8.16 -6.44 2.08
C LEU A 50 9.29 -7.34 2.59
N PRO A 51 8.98 -8.60 2.94
CA PRO A 51 10.03 -9.58 3.12
C PRO A 51 10.72 -9.90 1.79
N ASP A 52 11.99 -10.26 1.84
CA ASP A 52 12.78 -10.58 0.65
C ASP A 52 12.10 -11.64 -0.22
N GLY A 53 12.05 -11.37 -1.52
CA GLY A 53 11.44 -12.27 -2.50
C GLY A 53 9.91 -12.35 -2.46
N ALA A 54 9.24 -11.46 -1.71
CA ALA A 54 7.77 -11.44 -1.66
C ALA A 54 7.15 -11.19 -3.03
N ARG A 55 6.41 -12.18 -3.54
CA ARG A 55 5.55 -12.03 -4.72
C ARG A 55 4.10 -12.02 -4.26
N ILE A 56 3.52 -10.82 -4.23
CA ILE A 56 2.13 -10.60 -3.83
C ILE A 56 1.27 -10.46 -5.07
N GLU A 57 0.17 -11.22 -5.10
CA GLU A 57 -0.97 -11.01 -5.98
C GLU A 57 -2.14 -10.60 -5.10
N PRO A 58 -2.46 -9.30 -5.00
CA PRO A 58 -3.50 -8.83 -4.11
C PRO A 58 -4.87 -9.39 -4.54
N PRO A 59 -5.62 -10.03 -3.62
CA PRO A 59 -6.93 -10.58 -3.94
C PRO A 59 -7.90 -9.49 -4.35
N GLY A 60 -8.68 -9.75 -5.39
CA GLY A 60 -9.67 -8.79 -5.91
C GLY A 60 -9.05 -7.63 -6.70
N CYS A 61 -7.77 -7.73 -7.09
CA CYS A 61 -7.10 -6.73 -7.91
C CYS A 61 -6.67 -7.30 -9.25
N ALA A 62 -6.76 -6.49 -10.30
CA ALA A 62 -6.28 -6.80 -11.64
C ALA A 62 -4.93 -6.11 -11.89
N PRO A 63 -3.99 -6.74 -12.61
CA PRO A 63 -2.79 -6.06 -13.09
C PRO A 63 -3.15 -4.79 -13.86
N ALA A 64 -2.41 -3.72 -13.62
CA ALA A 64 -2.60 -2.43 -14.27
C ALA A 64 -1.33 -2.04 -15.04
N SER A 65 -1.52 -1.17 -16.02
CA SER A 65 -0.44 -0.53 -16.78
C SER A 65 -0.72 0.96 -16.93
N GLY A 66 0.32 1.72 -17.27
CA GLY A 66 0.25 3.18 -17.40
C GLY A 66 0.25 3.92 -16.06
N ARG A 67 -0.16 5.20 -16.11
CA ARG A 67 -0.19 6.09 -14.96
C ARG A 67 -1.35 5.74 -14.02
N LEU A 68 -1.03 5.44 -12.77
CA LEU A 68 -2.02 5.36 -11.69
C LEU A 68 -2.19 6.72 -11.00
N PRO A 69 -3.40 7.05 -10.48
CA PRO A 69 -3.61 8.28 -9.72
C PRO A 69 -2.70 8.37 -8.50
N SER A 70 -2.26 9.57 -8.15
CA SER A 70 -1.57 9.84 -6.89
C SER A 70 -2.50 9.58 -5.69
N PRO A 71 -1.96 9.16 -4.52
CA PRO A 71 -2.78 9.04 -3.32
C PRO A 71 -3.35 10.40 -2.92
N ALA A 72 -4.60 10.42 -2.45
CA ALA A 72 -5.23 11.62 -1.91
C ALA A 72 -4.56 12.09 -0.61
N LEU A 73 -3.99 11.14 0.15
CA LEU A 73 -3.28 11.40 1.40
C LEU A 73 -1.77 11.33 1.18
N ALA A 74 -1.06 12.38 1.58
CA ALA A 74 0.38 12.43 1.52
C ALA A 74 1.02 11.53 2.60
N LEU A 75 2.00 10.73 2.19
CA LEU A 75 2.81 9.89 3.07
C LEU A 75 4.31 10.16 2.88
N PRO A 76 5.11 10.22 3.96
CA PRO A 76 6.56 10.34 3.85
C PRO A 76 7.19 9.19 3.06
N GLY A 77 8.12 9.55 2.17
CA GLY A 77 8.85 8.56 1.35
C GLY A 77 8.01 7.89 0.26
N TRP A 78 6.86 8.48 -0.11
CA TRP A 78 6.09 8.03 -1.25
C TRP A 78 6.81 8.35 -2.57
N PRO A 79 7.09 7.37 -3.43
CA PRO A 79 7.87 7.59 -4.63
C PRO A 79 7.06 8.30 -5.73
N ALA A 80 7.48 9.50 -6.13
CA ALA A 80 6.85 10.22 -7.23
C ALA A 80 6.86 9.42 -8.55
N SER A 81 7.88 8.59 -8.77
CA SER A 81 8.02 7.72 -9.95
C SER A 81 6.88 6.70 -10.10
N LEU A 82 6.15 6.37 -9.02
CA LEU A 82 5.02 5.44 -9.09
C LEU A 82 3.84 5.98 -9.93
N HIS A 83 3.76 7.30 -10.08
CA HIS A 83 2.68 7.99 -10.80
C HIS A 83 3.13 8.58 -12.14
N GLN A 84 4.30 8.18 -12.62
CA GLN A 84 4.86 8.61 -13.90
C GLN A 84 4.64 7.55 -14.98
N ASP A 85 4.78 7.95 -16.24
CA ASP A 85 4.76 7.00 -17.34
C ASP A 85 5.97 6.07 -17.24
N GLY A 86 5.78 4.79 -17.59
CA GLY A 86 6.82 3.77 -17.43
C GLY A 86 6.97 3.21 -16.00
N ALA A 87 6.13 3.60 -15.04
CA ALA A 87 6.13 3.02 -13.68
C ALA A 87 6.07 1.49 -13.67
N ALA A 88 5.37 0.88 -14.64
CA ALA A 88 5.29 -0.58 -14.82
C ALA A 88 6.66 -1.27 -15.05
N GLY A 89 7.70 -0.54 -15.43
CA GLY A 89 9.07 -1.08 -15.56
C GLY A 89 9.78 -1.26 -14.21
N ARG A 90 9.30 -0.62 -13.14
CA ARG A 90 9.88 -0.68 -11.78
C ARG A 90 8.92 -1.29 -10.76
N TYR A 91 7.62 -1.10 -10.97
CA TYR A 91 6.58 -1.52 -10.06
C TYR A 91 5.64 -2.51 -10.73
N ARG A 92 5.21 -3.51 -9.98
CA ARG A 92 4.02 -4.30 -10.31
C ARG A 92 2.80 -3.52 -9.85
N LEU A 93 2.00 -3.06 -10.80
CA LEU A 93 0.86 -2.17 -10.58
C LEU A 93 -0.44 -2.97 -10.59
N TYR A 94 -1.37 -2.61 -9.72
CA TYR A 94 -2.67 -3.25 -9.59
C TYR A 94 -3.78 -2.23 -9.38
N ARG A 95 -4.94 -2.48 -10.01
CA ARG A 95 -6.20 -1.79 -9.73
C ARG A 95 -7.12 -2.74 -8.99
N CYS A 96 -7.61 -2.31 -7.85
CA CYS A 96 -8.48 -3.06 -6.95
C CYS A 96 -9.91 -2.46 -6.98
N ALA A 97 -10.88 -3.18 -6.44
CA ALA A 97 -12.24 -2.65 -6.29
C ALA A 97 -12.28 -1.39 -5.41
N ASP A 98 -11.38 -1.29 -4.44
CA ASP A 98 -11.33 -0.28 -3.39
C ASP A 98 -10.03 0.55 -3.43
N GLY A 99 -9.42 0.68 -4.61
CA GLY A 99 -8.26 1.54 -4.84
C GLY A 99 -7.18 0.90 -5.72
N TYR A 100 -5.93 1.04 -5.29
CA TYR A 100 -4.75 0.67 -6.05
C TYR A 100 -3.71 0.04 -5.12
N ALA A 101 -2.91 -0.85 -5.69
CA ALA A 101 -1.74 -1.39 -5.04
C ALA A 101 -0.54 -1.38 -5.99
N ALA A 102 0.64 -1.18 -5.45
CA ALA A 102 1.88 -1.27 -6.20
C ALA A 102 2.98 -1.90 -5.36
N PHE A 103 3.88 -2.61 -6.01
CA PHE A 103 5.01 -3.26 -5.35
C PHE A 103 6.27 -3.11 -6.19
N ASP A 104 7.37 -2.67 -5.56
CA ASP A 104 8.71 -2.88 -6.11
C ASP A 104 9.34 -4.14 -5.48
N ALA A 105 10.67 -4.26 -5.55
CA ALA A 105 11.38 -5.41 -4.99
C ALA A 105 11.23 -5.52 -3.46
N ASN A 106 11.17 -4.38 -2.76
CA ASN A 106 11.31 -4.32 -1.30
C ASN A 106 10.16 -3.59 -0.62
N HIS A 107 9.30 -2.89 -1.36
CA HIS A 107 8.22 -2.08 -0.80
C HIS A 107 6.88 -2.40 -1.44
N GLY A 108 5.83 -2.26 -0.63
CA GLY A 108 4.46 -2.20 -1.08
C GLY A 108 3.81 -0.87 -0.76
N TYR A 109 2.86 -0.50 -1.60
CA TYR A 109 2.10 0.73 -1.57
C TYR A 109 0.63 0.41 -1.82
N VAL A 110 -0.28 0.93 -1.02
CA VAL A 110 -1.72 0.81 -1.22
C VAL A 110 -2.40 2.16 -0.98
N TRP A 111 -3.40 2.51 -1.79
CA TRP A 111 -4.14 3.77 -1.65
C TRP A 111 -5.49 3.73 -2.36
N ASN A 112 -6.37 4.69 -2.07
CA ASN A 112 -7.66 4.87 -2.76
C ASN A 112 -8.03 6.33 -2.99
#